data_AF-A0A1V6B7A3-F1
#
_entry.id   AF-A0A1V6B7A3-F1
#
_cell.length_a   1.000
_cell.length_b   1.000
_cell.length_c   1.000
_cell.angle_alpha   90.00
_cell.angle_beta   90.00
_cell.angle_gamma   90.00
#
_symmetry.space_group_name_H-M   'P 1'
#
loop_
_entity.id
_entity.type
_entity.pdbx_description
1 polymer ?
#
loop_
_entity_poly.entity_id
_entity_poly.type
_entity_poly.pdbx_seq_one_letter_code
_entity_poly.pdbx_strand_id
1 'polypeptide(L)'
;MSFLKLISLIFLSLDAYLGIRFFLNVIGLLQTSKYSQGATLLYAIIFLSLAAVGIYFLFFRSNLKLALWISLAPWLLLFIIQLLSMIFSDQH
;
A
#
# COMPACT_ATOMS: atom_id res chain seq x y z
N MET A 1 -6.27 16.33 -17.70
CA MET A 1 -6.17 15.24 -16.71
C MET A 1 -7.29 15.43 -15.70
N SER A 2 -8.12 14.41 -15.40
CA SER A 2 -9.22 14.59 -14.45
C SER A 2 -8.71 14.61 -13.01
N PHE A 3 -9.46 15.27 -12.12
CA PHE A 3 -9.14 15.36 -10.69
C PHE A 3 -8.98 13.97 -10.05
N LEU A 4 -9.89 13.04 -10.34
CA LEU A 4 -9.81 11.64 -9.86
C LEU A 4 -8.54 10.92 -10.33
N LYS A 5 -8.13 11.18 -11.58
CA LYS A 5 -6.91 10.59 -12.14
C LYS A 5 -5.66 11.13 -11.43
N LEU A 6 -5.63 12.43 -11.14
CA LEU A 6 -4.55 13.06 -10.38
C LEU A 6 -4.46 12.46 -8.96
N ILE A 7 -5.56 12.39 -8.24
CA ILE A 7 -5.59 11.82 -6.88
C ILE A 7 -5.14 10.37 -6.90
N SER A 8 -5.71 9.55 -7.77
CA SER A 8 -5.33 8.13 -7.87
C SER A 8 -3.83 7.98 -8.16
N LEU A 9 -3.27 8.83 -9.01
CA LEU A 9 -1.85 8.81 -9.32
C LEU A 9 -0.98 9.15 -8.09
N ILE A 10 -1.39 10.15 -7.30
CA ILE A 10 -0.67 10.53 -6.06
C ILE A 10 -0.66 9.36 -5.08
N PHE A 11 -1.83 8.77 -4.80
CA PHE A 11 -1.91 7.63 -3.88
C PHE A 11 -1.13 6.41 -4.39
N LEU A 12 -1.29 6.03 -5.66
CA LEU A 12 -0.53 4.91 -6.23
C LEU A 12 0.99 5.15 -6.21
N SER A 13 1.42 6.40 -6.37
CA SER A 13 2.85 6.76 -6.28
C SER A 13 3.37 6.63 -4.84
N LEU A 14 2.58 7.06 -3.85
CA LEU A 14 2.90 6.85 -2.44
C LEU A 14 2.94 5.37 -2.09
N ASP A 15 1.98 4.60 -2.61
CA ASP A 15 1.91 3.16 -2.38
C ASP A 15 3.12 2.44 -2.96
N ALA A 16 3.49 2.76 -4.21
CA ALA A 16 4.67 2.23 -4.84
C ALA A 16 5.94 2.60 -4.07
N TYR A 17 6.08 3.86 -3.65
CA TYR A 17 7.23 4.33 -2.88
C TYR A 17 7.37 3.57 -1.54
N LEU A 18 6.29 3.43 -0.78
CA LEU A 18 6.29 2.68 0.47
C LEU A 18 6.57 1.20 0.24
N GLY A 19 5.93 0.59 -0.76
CA GLY A 19 6.13 -0.80 -1.15
C GLY A 19 7.58 -1.09 -1.52
N ILE A 20 8.21 -0.22 -2.32
CA ILE A 20 9.64 -0.31 -2.66
C ILE A 20 10.49 -0.20 -1.41
N ARG A 21 10.23 0.77 -0.51
CA ARG A 21 11.01 0.90 0.73
C ARG A 21 10.90 -0.35 1.60
N PHE A 22 9.71 -0.93 1.76
CA PHE A 22 9.54 -2.17 2.49
C PHE A 22 10.27 -3.32 1.81
N PHE A 23 10.19 -3.43 0.48
CA PHE A 23 10.94 -4.45 -0.27
C PHE A 23 12.45 -4.32 -0.07
N LEU A 24 12.99 -3.10 -0.18
CA LEU A 24 14.40 -2.81 0.09
C LEU A 24 14.79 -3.16 1.54
N ASN A 25 13.86 -3.01 2.49
CA ASN A 25 14.09 -3.47 3.87
C ASN A 25 14.16 -4.99 3.99
N VAL A 26 13.29 -5.71 3.29
CA VAL A 26 13.26 -7.18 3.31
C VAL A 26 14.55 -7.77 2.78
N ILE A 27 15.09 -7.22 1.69
CA ILE A 27 16.35 -7.70 1.09
C ILE A 27 17.60 -7.15 1.79
N GLY A 28 17.43 -6.39 2.88
CA GLY A 28 18.52 -5.88 3.72
C GLY A 28 19.28 -4.68 3.15
N LEU A 29 18.81 -4.08 2.05
CA LEU A 29 19.42 -2.87 1.46
C LEU A 29 19.04 -1.60 2.24
N LEU A 30 17.85 -1.55 2.82
CA LEU A 30 17.48 -0.59 3.87
C LEU A 30 17.36 -1.36 5.19
N GLN A 31 17.78 -0.76 6.30
CA GLN A 31 17.66 -1.37 7.65
C GLN A 31 16.93 -0.43 8.60
N THR A 32 15.79 0.10 8.13
CA THR A 32 15.05 1.16 8.83
C THR A 32 13.66 0.73 9.28
N SER A 33 13.21 -0.48 8.93
CA SER A 33 11.88 -0.99 9.30
C SER A 33 11.80 -1.26 10.80
N LYS A 34 10.73 -0.79 11.44
CA LYS A 34 10.40 -1.09 12.85
C LYS A 34 9.55 -2.36 13.00
N TYR A 35 9.08 -2.91 11.88
CA TYR A 35 8.23 -4.11 11.87
C TYR A 35 9.09 -5.38 11.79
N SER A 36 8.52 -6.51 12.19
CA SER A 36 9.16 -7.82 11.97
C SER A 36 9.43 -8.04 10.47
N GLN A 37 10.41 -8.89 10.15
CA GLN A 37 10.77 -9.18 8.76
C GLN A 37 9.58 -9.73 7.97
N GLY A 38 8.79 -10.62 8.59
CA GLY A 38 7.57 -11.17 7.99
C GLY A 38 6.51 -10.11 7.71
N ALA A 39 6.24 -9.20 8.65
CA ALA A 39 5.29 -8.11 8.45
C ALA A 39 5.78 -7.12 7.37
N THR A 40 7.08 -6.81 7.36
CA THR A 40 7.68 -5.94 6.35
C THR A 40 7.53 -6.53 4.94
N LEU A 41 7.73 -7.84 4.78
CA LEU A 41 7.51 -8.54 3.51
C LEU A 41 6.04 -8.49 3.08
N LEU A 42 5.12 -8.75 4.01
CA LEU A 42 3.68 -8.70 3.71
C LEU A 42 3.26 -7.29 3.25
N TYR A 43 3.73 -6.24 3.92
CA TYR A 43 3.49 -4.87 3.48
C TYR A 43 4.11 -4.57 2.11
N ALA A 44 5.34 -5.01 1.85
CA ALA A 44 5.96 -4.85 0.54
C ALA A 44 5.10 -5.46 -0.58
N ILE A 45 4.62 -6.69 -0.40
CA ILE A 45 3.79 -7.39 -1.38
C ILE A 45 2.47 -6.64 -1.60
N ILE A 46 1.75 -6.28 -0.53
CA ILE A 46 0.44 -5.61 -0.64
C ILE A 46 0.58 -4.27 -1.35
N PHE A 47 1.52 -3.42 -0.91
CA PHE A 47 1.70 -2.09 -1.47
C PHE A 47 2.16 -2.13 -2.93
N LEU A 48 3.12 -2.99 -3.28
CA LEU A 48 3.61 -3.10 -4.66
C LEU A 48 2.56 -3.71 -5.61
N SER A 49 1.89 -4.78 -5.19
CA SER A 49 0.89 -5.44 -6.05
C SER A 49 -0.30 -4.53 -6.31
N LEU A 50 -0.84 -3.86 -5.28
CA LEU A 50 -1.95 -2.93 -5.45
C LEU A 50 -1.54 -1.68 -6.23
N ALA A 51 -0.33 -1.15 -6.04
CA ALA A 51 0.18 -0.06 -6.86
C ALA A 51 0.25 -0.46 -8.34
N ALA A 52 0.80 -1.63 -8.65
CA ALA A 52 0.92 -2.13 -10.03
C ALA A 52 -0.46 -2.34 -10.68
N VAL A 53 -1.39 -3.00 -9.97
CA VAL A 53 -2.76 -3.23 -10.45
C VAL A 53 -3.51 -1.91 -10.63
N GLY A 54 -3.36 -0.97 -9.69
CA GLY A 54 -3.98 0.36 -9.77
C GLY A 54 -3.47 1.17 -10.96
N ILE A 55 -2.16 1.15 -11.22
CA ILE A 55 -1.55 1.77 -12.42
C ILE A 55 -2.13 1.14 -13.70
N TYR A 56 -2.25 -0.20 -13.74
CA TYR A 56 -2.86 -0.88 -14.88
C TYR A 56 -4.29 -0.38 -15.16
N PHE A 57 -5.13 -0.29 -14.12
CA PHE A 57 -6.50 0.20 -14.28
C PHE A 57 -6.58 1.69 -14.61
N LEU A 58 -5.64 2.50 -14.12
CA LEU A 58 -5.58 3.93 -14.36
C LEU A 58 -5.21 4.29 -15.80
N PHE A 59 -4.28 3.54 -16.41
CA PHE A 59 -3.72 3.87 -17.74
C PHE A 59 -4.25 2.97 -18.87
N PHE A 60 -4.44 1.68 -18.64
CA PHE A 60 -4.80 0.73 -19.71
C PHE A 60 -6.30 0.49 -19.78
N ARG A 61 -6.98 0.33 -18.64
CA ARG A 61 -8.45 0.15 -18.59
C ARG A 61 -9.22 1.47 -18.45
N SER A 62 -8.52 2.57 -18.14
CA SER A 62 -9.10 3.91 -17.91
C SER A 62 -10.27 3.94 -16.93
N ASN A 63 -10.34 2.99 -15.99
CA ASN A 63 -11.40 2.92 -14.99
C ASN A 63 -10.96 3.67 -13.72
N LEU A 64 -11.25 4.98 -13.69
CA LEU A 64 -10.78 5.89 -12.65
C LEU A 64 -11.35 5.56 -11.25
N LYS A 65 -12.61 5.13 -11.16
CA LYS A 65 -13.23 4.80 -9.87
C LYS A 65 -12.54 3.59 -9.26
N LEU A 66 -12.30 2.55 -10.06
CA LEU A 66 -11.66 1.34 -9.59
C LEU A 66 -10.19 1.59 -9.24
N ALA A 67 -9.46 2.38 -10.03
CA ALA A 67 -8.10 2.78 -9.71
C ALA A 67 -7.99 3.55 -8.39
N LEU A 68 -8.95 4.46 -8.10
CA LEU A 68 -9.02 5.18 -6.84
C LEU A 68 -9.23 4.21 -5.65
N TRP A 69 -10.18 3.27 -5.77
CA TRP A 69 -10.43 2.28 -4.73
C TRP A 69 -9.21 1.39 -4.48
N ILE A 70 -8.51 0.96 -5.53
CA ILE A 70 -7.26 0.22 -5.38
C ILE A 70 -6.21 1.05 -4.64
N SER A 71 -6.07 2.34 -4.97
CA SER A 71 -5.09 3.22 -4.33
C SER A 71 -5.39 3.53 -2.86
N LEU A 72 -6.63 3.34 -2.42
CA LEU A 72 -7.03 3.52 -1.02
C LEU A 72 -7.03 2.20 -0.24
N ALA A 73 -7.05 1.05 -0.93
CA ALA A 73 -7.14 -0.26 -0.31
C ALA A 73 -5.99 -0.56 0.67
N PRO A 74 -4.70 -0.29 0.38
CA PRO A 74 -3.61 -0.55 1.33
C PRO A 74 -3.80 0.23 2.64
N TRP A 75 -4.24 1.49 2.53
CA TRP A 75 -4.46 2.38 3.67
C TRP A 75 -5.62 1.93 4.55
N LEU A 76 -6.74 1.55 3.93
CA LEU A 76 -7.88 0.96 4.64
C LEU A 76 -7.47 -0.32 5.38
N LEU A 77 -6.67 -1.16 4.73
CA LEU A 77 -6.20 -2.43 5.30
C LEU A 77 -5.29 -2.18 6.51
N LEU A 78 -4.35 -1.23 6.42
CA LEU A 78 -3.52 -0.80 7.55
C LEU A 78 -4.35 -0.24 8.69
N PHE A 79 -5.33 0.62 8.40
CA PHE A 79 -6.21 1.21 9.39
C PHE A 79 -7.01 0.13 10.15
N ILE A 80 -7.56 -0.86 9.43
CA ILE A 80 -8.27 -2.00 10.03
C ILE A 80 -7.32 -2.82 10.91
N ILE A 81 -6.12 -3.16 10.42
CA ILE A 81 -5.12 -3.91 11.21
C ILE A 81 -4.80 -3.16 12.50
N GLN A 82 -4.63 -1.85 12.43
CA GLN A 82 -4.29 -1.02 13.59
C GLN A 82 -5.44 -0.92 14.58
N LEU A 83 -6.69 -0.80 14.11
CA LEU A 83 -7.88 -0.84 14.96
C LEU A 83 -8.02 -2.19 15.67
N LEU A 84 -7.88 -3.30 14.93
CA LEU A 84 -7.92 -4.63 15.52
C LEU A 84 -6.81 -4.79 16.55
N SER A 85 -5.59 -4.32 16.24
CA SER A 85 -4.48 -4.35 17.19
C SER A 85 -4.81 -3.60 18.47
N MET A 86 -5.44 -2.42 18.40
CA MET A 86 -5.87 -1.69 19.60
C MET A 86 -6.93 -2.44 20.42
N ILE A 87 -7.90 -3.09 19.77
CA ILE A 87 -8.98 -3.81 20.44
C ILE A 87 -8.47 -5.10 21.13
N PHE A 88 -7.52 -5.80 20.51
CA PHE A 88 -7.03 -7.10 20.99
C PHE A 88 -5.69 -7.02 21.75
N SER A 89 -5.00 -5.87 21.74
CA SER A 89 -3.73 -5.67 22.45
C SER A 89 -3.85 -5.78 23.97
N ASP A 90 -5.03 -5.51 24.54
CA ASP A 90 -5.25 -5.56 26.00
C ASP A 90 -5.53 -6.98 26.55
N GLN A 91 -5.46 -8.02 25.71
CA GLN A 91 -5.70 -9.40 26.14
C GLN A 91 -4.41 -10.18 26.52
N HIS A 92 -3.28 -9.50 26.68
CA HIS A 92 -2.01 -10.10 27.11
C HIS A 92 -1.30 -9.33 28.21
#